data_AF-X1LN51-F1
#
_entry.id   AF-X1LN51-F1
#
_cell.length_a   1.000
_cell.length_b   1.000
_cell.length_c   1.000
_cell.angle_alpha   90.00
_cell.angle_beta   90.00
_cell.angle_gamma   90.00
#
_symmetry.space_group_name_H-M   'P 1'
#
loop_
_entity.id
_entity.type
_entity.pdbx_description
1 polymer ?
#
loop_
_entity_poly.entity_id
_entity_poly.type
_entity_poly.pdbx_seq_one_letter_code
_entity_poly.pdbx_strand_id
1 'polypeptide(L)'
;MADMIIQRVIEFLLSIPTIPLWMALAAALPVTWSTIKIYFSITVILSIVGWCGLARVVRGKLLELREEDFVMAAKISGASEERIITRHLLPSFFSYLVVSLTLSVPWMILAETSLSFLGLGMQAPAVSWG
;
A
#
# COMPACT_ATOMS: atom_id res chain seq x y z
N MET A 1 -6.22 -19.70 4.59
CA MET A 1 -7.25 -19.20 3.66
C MET A 1 -7.20 -17.68 3.53
N ALA A 2 -7.28 -16.91 4.62
CA ALA A 2 -7.22 -15.44 4.59
C ALA A 2 -5.99 -14.90 3.84
N ASP A 3 -4.81 -15.42 4.15
CA ASP A 3 -3.56 -15.07 3.48
C ASP A 3 -3.62 -15.22 1.94
N MET A 4 -4.17 -16.33 1.45
CA MET A 4 -4.33 -16.61 0.02
C MET A 4 -5.34 -15.65 -0.64
N ILE A 5 -6.44 -15.32 0.03
CA ILE A 5 -7.44 -14.36 -0.47
C ILE A 5 -6.80 -12.99 -0.64
N ILE A 6 -6.03 -12.54 0.36
CA ILE A 6 -5.33 -11.26 0.32
C ILE A 6 -4.36 -11.21 -0.86
N GLN A 7 -3.59 -12.29 -1.09
CA GLN A 7 -2.70 -12.34 -2.25
C GLN A 7 -3.45 -12.30 -3.58
N ARG A 8 -4.57 -13.01 -3.71
CA ARG A 8 -5.38 -12.99 -4.95
C ARG A 8 -5.92 -11.62 -5.26
N VAL A 9 -6.37 -10.88 -4.24
CA VAL A 9 -6.81 -9.48 -4.41
C VAL A 9 -5.64 -8.61 -4.87
N ILE A 10 -4.46 -8.75 -4.26
CA ILE A 10 -3.26 -8.00 -4.64
C ILE A 10 -2.84 -8.33 -6.08
N GLU A 11 -2.78 -9.62 -6.44
CA GLU A 11 -2.43 -10.09 -7.78
C GLU A 11 -3.41 -9.54 -8.84
N PHE A 12 -4.71 -9.56 -8.53
CA PHE A 12 -5.73 -8.98 -9.39
C PHE A 12 -5.53 -7.47 -9.59
N LEU A 13 -5.35 -6.70 -8.51
CA LEU A 13 -5.14 -5.25 -8.59
C LEU A 13 -3.88 -4.88 -9.37
N LEU A 14 -2.79 -5.63 -9.17
CA LEU A 14 -1.51 -5.39 -9.84
C LEU A 14 -1.46 -5.92 -11.28
N SER A 15 -2.41 -6.76 -11.69
CA SER A 15 -2.53 -7.21 -13.09
C SER A 15 -3.00 -6.08 -14.03
N ILE A 16 -3.66 -5.06 -13.48
CA ILE A 16 -4.13 -3.90 -14.21
C ILE A 16 -3.03 -2.83 -14.19
N PRO A 17 -2.69 -2.20 -15.34
CA PRO A 17 -1.77 -1.07 -15.35
C PRO A 17 -2.25 0.05 -14.40
N THR A 18 -1.32 0.58 -13.59
CA THR A 18 -1.65 1.47 -12.46
C THR A 18 -2.37 2.75 -12.88
N ILE A 19 -1.89 3.43 -13.93
CA ILE A 19 -2.49 4.67 -14.42
C ILE A 19 -3.94 4.43 -14.90
N PRO A 20 -4.22 3.48 -15.83
CA PRO A 20 -5.59 3.12 -16.20
C PRO A 20 -6.50 2.75 -15.03
N LEU A 21 -5.98 2.01 -14.04
CA LEU A 21 -6.76 1.67 -12.84
C LEU A 21 -7.16 2.93 -12.06
N TRP A 22 -6.21 3.84 -11.82
CA TRP A 22 -6.48 5.09 -11.14
C TRP A 22 -7.46 5.97 -11.90
N MET A 23 -7.31 6.07 -13.22
CA MET A 23 -8.23 6.84 -14.08
C MET A 23 -9.64 6.27 -14.02
N ALA A 24 -9.80 4.95 -14.14
CA ALA A 24 -11.12 4.30 -14.09
C ALA A 24 -11.82 4.53 -12.74
N LEU A 25 -11.07 4.41 -11.64
CA LEU A 25 -11.60 4.62 -10.29
C LEU A 25 -11.91 6.11 -10.02
N ALA A 26 -11.08 7.03 -10.51
CA ALA A 26 -11.33 8.47 -10.38
C ALA A 26 -12.51 8.93 -11.24
N ALA A 27 -12.63 8.42 -12.48
CA ALA A 27 -13.74 8.73 -13.39
C ALA A 27 -15.09 8.18 -12.90
N ALA A 28 -15.08 7.15 -12.05
CA ALA A 28 -16.29 6.63 -11.40
C ALA A 28 -16.81 7.55 -10.27
N LEU A 29 -16.05 8.56 -9.85
CA LEU A 29 -16.47 9.48 -8.80
C LEU A 29 -17.51 10.49 -9.34
N PRO A 30 -18.57 10.79 -8.57
CA PRO A 30 -19.56 11.78 -9.01
C PRO A 30 -18.96 13.19 -9.11
N VAL A 31 -19.08 13.80 -10.30
CA VAL A 31 -18.62 15.17 -10.57
C VAL A 31 -19.33 16.25 -9.74
N THR A 32 -20.45 15.90 -9.09
CA THR A 32 -21.23 16.79 -8.23
C THR A 32 -20.65 16.93 -6.82
N TRP A 33 -19.63 16.14 -6.47
CA TRP A 33 -19.01 16.19 -5.16
C TRP A 33 -18.15 17.43 -4.98
N SER A 34 -18.04 17.90 -3.72
CA SER A 34 -17.13 19.00 -3.39
C SER A 34 -15.68 18.57 -3.63
N THR A 35 -14.82 19.54 -3.93
CA THR A 35 -13.40 19.30 -4.21
C THR A 35 -12.70 18.51 -3.09
N ILE A 36 -13.06 18.79 -1.83
CA ILE A 36 -12.54 18.06 -0.65
C ILE A 36 -12.94 16.58 -0.69
N LYS A 37 -14.18 16.27 -1.06
CA LYS A 37 -14.66 14.87 -1.16
C LYS A 37 -13.98 14.14 -2.31
N ILE A 38 -13.79 14.79 -3.46
CA ILE A 38 -13.08 14.21 -4.61
C ILE A 38 -11.63 13.92 -4.21
N TYR A 39 -10.93 14.90 -3.64
CA TYR A 39 -9.55 14.72 -3.17
C TYR A 39 -9.43 13.57 -2.17
N PHE A 40 -10.27 13.55 -1.12
CA PHE A 40 -10.26 12.47 -0.13
C PHE A 40 -10.52 11.09 -0.78
N SER A 41 -11.44 11.02 -1.73
CA SER A 41 -11.76 9.78 -2.43
C SER A 41 -10.59 9.30 -3.29
N ILE A 42 -9.93 10.22 -4.01
CA ILE A 42 -8.72 9.91 -4.77
C ILE A 42 -7.61 9.43 -3.84
N THR A 43 -7.36 10.09 -2.72
CA THR A 43 -6.38 9.65 -1.73
C THR A 43 -6.67 8.24 -1.21
N VAL A 44 -7.94 7.92 -0.93
CA VAL A 44 -8.36 6.58 -0.51
C VAL A 44 -8.12 5.55 -1.63
N ILE A 45 -8.52 5.86 -2.86
CA ILE A 45 -8.28 5.00 -4.04
C ILE A 45 -6.78 4.70 -4.21
N LEU A 46 -5.95 5.75 -4.24
CA LEU A 46 -4.51 5.62 -4.40
C LEU A 46 -3.89 4.82 -3.24
N SER A 47 -4.37 5.03 -2.01
CA SER A 47 -3.91 4.28 -0.84
C SER A 47 -4.26 2.80 -0.92
N ILE A 48 -5.47 2.44 -1.37
CA ILE A 48 -5.94 1.06 -1.57
C ILE A 48 -5.16 0.35 -2.69
N VAL A 49 -4.62 1.07 -3.67
CA VAL A 49 -3.78 0.45 -4.69
C VAL A 49 -2.31 0.40 -4.23
N GLY A 50 -1.83 1.47 -3.60
CA GLY A 50 -0.42 1.66 -3.23
C GLY A 50 0.13 0.66 -2.21
N TRP A 51 -0.69 0.18 -1.27
CA TRP A 51 -0.24 -0.79 -0.25
C TRP A 51 0.11 -2.17 -0.83
N CYS A 52 -0.41 -2.53 -2.00
CA CYS A 52 -0.23 -3.84 -2.63
C CYS A 52 1.25 -4.20 -2.84
N GLY A 53 2.08 -3.23 -3.24
CA GLY A 53 3.52 -3.43 -3.43
C GLY A 53 4.22 -3.78 -2.12
N LEU A 54 4.01 -2.95 -1.10
CA LEU A 54 4.60 -3.13 0.23
C LEU A 54 4.16 -4.45 0.87
N ALA A 55 2.87 -4.81 0.74
CA ALA A 55 2.33 -6.05 1.30
C ALA A 55 3.02 -7.31 0.74
N ARG A 56 3.33 -7.34 -0.56
CA ARG A 56 4.08 -8.47 -1.15
C ARG A 56 5.50 -8.56 -0.61
N VAL A 57 6.17 -7.42 -0.46
CA VAL A 57 7.54 -7.41 0.07
C VAL A 57 7.56 -7.85 1.54
N VAL A 58 6.63 -7.35 2.36
CA VAL A 58 6.51 -7.76 3.76
C VAL A 58 6.21 -9.24 3.88
N ARG A 59 5.29 -9.78 3.06
CA ARG A 59 5.04 -11.23 3.00
C ARG A 59 6.31 -12.00 2.65
N GLY A 60 7.03 -11.57 1.62
CA GLY A 60 8.29 -12.20 1.21
C GLY A 60 9.31 -12.24 2.36
N LYS A 61 9.49 -11.10 3.05
CA LYS A 61 10.37 -10.99 4.21
C LYS A 61 9.93 -11.84 5.38
N LEU A 62 8.62 -11.94 5.65
CA LEU A 62 8.12 -12.83 6.72
C LEU A 62 8.32 -14.30 6.38
N LEU A 63 8.16 -14.71 5.13
CA LEU A 63 8.43 -16.09 4.69
C LEU A 63 9.92 -16.42 4.75
N GLU A 64 10.78 -15.49 4.34
CA GLU A 64 12.25 -15.58 4.44
C GLU A 64 12.68 -15.72 5.91
N LEU A 65 12.26 -14.78 6.77
CA LEU A 65 12.63 -14.76 8.18
C LEU A 65 12.09 -15.95 8.98
N ARG A 66 11.01 -16.59 8.50
CA ARG A 66 10.45 -17.79 9.16
C ARG A 66 11.41 -18.98 9.10
N GLU A 67 12.27 -19.04 8.08
CA GLU A 67 13.23 -20.13 7.86
C GLU A 67 14.57 -19.88 8.60
N GLU A 68 14.72 -18.75 9.30
CA GLU A 68 15.94 -18.40 10.03
C GLU A 68 16.14 -19.19 11.33
N ASP A 69 17.41 -19.47 11.66
CA ASP A 69 17.80 -20.29 12.82
C ASP A 69 17.29 -19.70 14.15
N PHE A 70 17.27 -18.37 14.29
CA PHE A 70 16.80 -17.72 15.51
C PHE A 70 15.30 -17.92 15.72
N VAL A 71 14.51 -18.05 14.65
CA VAL A 71 13.07 -18.34 14.73
C VAL A 71 12.86 -19.78 15.18
N MET A 72 13.64 -20.73 14.64
CA MET A 72 13.61 -22.11 15.07
C MET A 72 13.97 -22.25 16.55
N ALA A 73 15.05 -21.60 17.00
CA ALA A 73 15.47 -21.58 18.39
C ALA A 73 14.41 -20.96 19.32
N ALA A 74 13.77 -19.86 18.89
CA ALA A 74 12.69 -19.22 19.65
C ALA A 74 11.45 -20.13 19.79
N LYS A 75 11.07 -20.86 18.73
CA LYS A 75 9.97 -21.84 18.77
C LYS A 75 10.28 -23.00 19.71
N ILE A 76 11.50 -23.56 19.65
CA ILE A 76 11.94 -24.63 20.56
C ILE A 76 11.93 -24.15 22.03
N SER A 77 12.22 -22.87 22.24
CA SER A 77 12.17 -22.21 23.56
C SER A 77 10.74 -21.90 24.05
N GLY A 78 9.71 -22.30 23.30
CA GLY A 78 8.30 -22.10 23.67
C GLY A 78 7.73 -20.70 23.39
N ALA A 79 8.37 -19.89 22.53
CA ALA A 79 7.81 -18.60 22.13
C ALA A 79 6.61 -18.77 21.19
N SER A 80 5.54 -17.99 21.43
CA SER A 80 4.38 -17.95 20.54
C SER A 80 4.70 -17.27 19.21
N GLU A 81 3.96 -17.63 18.15
CA GLU A 81 4.16 -17.05 16.81
C GLU A 81 4.01 -15.52 16.81
N GLU A 82 3.02 -14.99 17.54
CA GLU A 82 2.80 -13.55 17.66
C GLU A 82 3.99 -12.84 18.32
N ARG A 83 4.59 -13.46 19.36
CA ARG A 83 5.78 -12.91 20.02
C ARG A 83 6.99 -12.93 19.09
N ILE A 84 7.15 -13.99 18.30
CA ILE A 84 8.21 -14.10 17.30
C ILE A 84 8.05 -12.98 16.27
N ILE A 85 6.84 -12.81 15.72
CA ILE A 85 6.56 -11.78 14.71
C ILE A 85 6.81 -10.38 15.25
N THR A 86 6.19 -10.00 16.37
CA THR A 86 6.23 -8.62 16.88
C THR A 86 7.56 -8.22 17.50
N ARG A 87 8.27 -9.17 18.13
CA ARG A 87 9.50 -8.87 18.89
C ARG A 87 10.79 -9.19 18.14
N HIS A 88 10.74 -10.03 17.10
CA HIS A 88 11.93 -10.44 16.36
C HIS A 88 11.83 -10.12 14.86
N LEU A 89 10.75 -10.52 14.18
CA LEU A 89 10.65 -10.33 12.72
C LEU A 89 10.35 -8.87 12.36
N LEU A 90 9.28 -8.28 12.91
CA LEU A 90 8.87 -6.91 12.58
C LEU A 90 9.99 -5.89 12.84
N PRO A 91 10.74 -5.96 13.96
CA PRO A 91 11.88 -5.09 14.19
C PRO A 91 13.05 -5.31 13.21
N SER A 92 13.26 -6.53 12.69
CA SER A 92 14.42 -6.83 11.85
C SER A 92 14.39 -6.15 10.48
N PHE A 93 13.20 -5.91 9.92
CA PHE A 93 13.02 -5.19 8.66
C PHE A 93 12.31 -3.84 8.84
N PHE A 94 12.24 -3.32 10.06
CA PHE A 94 11.57 -2.05 10.35
C PHE A 94 12.17 -0.88 9.58
N SER A 95 13.49 -0.83 9.43
CA SER A 95 14.18 0.19 8.62
C SER A 95 13.68 0.21 7.17
N TYR A 96 13.43 -0.98 6.59
CA TYR A 96 12.85 -1.08 5.26
C TYR A 96 11.41 -0.53 5.21
N LEU A 97 10.60 -0.81 6.23
CA LEU A 97 9.24 -0.25 6.34
C LEU A 97 9.27 1.28 6.39
N VAL A 98 10.11 1.86 7.24
CA VAL A 98 10.22 3.32 7.40
C VAL A 98 10.61 3.98 6.07
N VAL A 99 11.62 3.45 5.39
CA VAL A 99 12.05 3.96 4.07
C VAL A 99 10.93 3.85 3.05
N SER A 100 10.27 2.70 2.97
CA SER A 100 9.18 2.46 2.01
C SER A 100 7.99 3.40 2.25
N LEU A 101 7.60 3.60 3.51
CA LEU A 101 6.54 4.53 3.90
C LEU A 101 6.93 5.97 3.57
N THR A 102 8.18 6.35 3.82
CA THR A 102 8.67 7.70 3.50
C THR A 102 8.61 7.96 2.00
N LEU A 103 9.06 6.98 1.20
CA LEU A 103 9.00 7.07 -0.26
C LEU A 103 7.57 7.01 -0.80
N SER A 104 6.60 6.47 -0.06
CA SER A 104 5.20 6.44 -0.50
C SER A 104 4.58 7.83 -0.62
N VAL A 105 5.04 8.80 0.18
CA VAL A 105 4.51 10.18 0.16
C VAL A 105 4.75 10.88 -1.19
N PRO A 106 5.98 11.01 -1.71
CA PRO A 106 6.20 11.63 -3.02
C PRO A 106 5.52 10.84 -4.15
N TRP A 107 5.44 9.52 -4.05
CA TRP A 107 4.68 8.71 -5.01
C TRP A 107 3.18 9.05 -5.01
N MET A 108 2.60 9.27 -3.83
CA MET A 108 1.19 9.66 -3.67
C MET A 108 0.92 11.03 -4.28
N ILE A 109 1.80 12.01 -4.05
CA ILE A 109 1.71 13.34 -4.62
C ILE A 109 1.75 13.26 -6.15
N LEU A 110 2.76 12.58 -6.72
CA LEU A 110 2.86 12.41 -8.17
C LEU A 110 1.64 11.72 -8.79
N ALA A 111 1.05 10.74 -8.09
CA ALA A 111 -0.15 10.06 -8.53
C ALA A 111 -1.37 10.99 -8.56
N GLU A 112 -1.56 11.79 -7.50
CA GLU A 112 -2.63 12.79 -7.44
C GLU A 112 -2.45 13.87 -8.51
N THR A 113 -1.25 14.45 -8.64
CA THR A 113 -0.94 15.45 -9.66
C THR A 113 -1.15 14.89 -11.08
N SER A 114 -0.81 13.61 -11.33
CA SER A 114 -1.06 12.97 -12.63
C SER A 114 -2.56 12.90 -12.95
N LEU A 115 -3.41 12.57 -11.98
CA LEU A 115 -4.86 12.56 -12.16
C LEU A 115 -5.42 13.98 -12.33
N SER A 116 -4.89 14.95 -11.60
CA SER A 116 -5.24 16.37 -11.73
C SER A 116 -4.89 16.92 -13.12
N PHE A 117 -3.71 16.57 -13.64
CA PHE A 117 -3.30 16.89 -15.01
C PHE A 117 -4.24 16.27 -16.07
N LEU A 118 -4.75 15.06 -15.81
CA LEU A 118 -5.72 14.38 -16.67
C LEU A 118 -7.16 14.89 -16.52
N GLY A 119 -7.41 15.91 -15.70
CA GLY A 119 -8.75 16.46 -15.47
C GLY A 119 -9.62 15.68 -14.48
N LEU A 120 -9.08 14.65 -13.84
CA LEU A 120 -9.80 13.74 -12.94
C LEU A 120 -9.52 14.00 -11.46
N GLY A 121 -8.55 14.87 -11.16
CA GLY A 121 -8.15 15.24 -9.80
C GLY A 121 -8.66 16.61 -9.34
N MET A 122 -7.85 17.30 -8.55
CA MET A 122 -8.15 18.67 -8.11
C MET A 122 -8.19 19.61 -9.31
N GLN A 123 -9.32 20.31 -9.47
CA GLN A 123 -9.54 21.33 -10.50
C GLN A 123 -9.63 22.72 -9.85
N ALA A 124 -9.34 23.76 -10.64
CA ALA A 124 -9.48 25.15 -10.21
C ALA A 124 -10.88 25.39 -9.61
N PRO A 125 -11.00 26.09 -8.46
CA PRO A 125 -10.03 26.96 -7.80
C PRO A 125 -9.09 26.27 -6.79
N ALA A 126 -9.14 24.95 -6.61
CA ALA A 126 -8.27 24.26 -5.67
C ALA A 126 -6.89 23.97 -6.27
N VAL A 127 -5.85 24.08 -5.46
CA VAL A 127 -4.45 23.84 -5.85
C VAL A 127 -4.07 22.41 -5.45
N SER A 128 -3.50 21.66 -6.39
CA SER A 128 -2.91 20.33 -6.17
C SER A 128 -1.70 20.41 -5.22
N TRP A 129 -1.31 19.30 -4.61
CA TRP A 129 -0.12 19.26 -3.74
C TRP A 129 1.21 19.23 -4.54
N GLY A 130 1.12 19.15 -5.87
CA GLY A 130 2.20 19.27 -6.85
C GLY A 130 1.87 20.24 -7.98
#